data_AF-A0A8T6WNV7-F1
#
_entry.id   AF-A0A8T6WNV7-F1
#
_cell.length_a   1.000
_cell.length_b   1.000
_cell.length_c   1.000
_cell.angle_alpha   90.00
_cell.angle_beta   90.00
_cell.angle_gamma   90.00
#
_symmetry.space_group_name_H-M   'P 1'
#
loop_
_entity.id
_entity.type
_entity.pdbx_description
1 polymer ?
#
loop_
_entity_poly.entity_id
_entity_poly.type
_entity_poly.pdbx_seq_one_letter_code
_entity_poly.pdbx_strand_id
1 'polypeptide(L)'
;MGNELKSAYNELMEKFKDLTLLGSVQSLAHWDMETKMPPKGITLRSEQLALLRKLRHEMITDPEVGKLLASIREHPDYVALSEVEKRNVYLIQKNYKEEAKLPERLVSELAKQTAITTKTWKEAKSAADFSIFQPELEKLLELKREEANLLMEVKGYCHTVRCAYR
;
A
#
# COMPACT_ATOMS: atom_id res chain seq x y z
N MET A 1 -13.44 10.15 30.09
CA MET A 1 -13.92 9.39 28.93
C MET A 1 -13.54 10.06 27.61
N GLY A 2 -14.01 11.27 27.26
CA GLY A 2 -13.58 11.94 26.01
C GLY A 2 -12.07 12.20 25.82
N ASN A 3 -11.29 12.23 26.90
CA ASN A 3 -9.82 12.38 26.85
C ASN A 3 -9.11 11.14 26.28
N GLU A 4 -9.61 9.93 26.59
CA GLU A 4 -9.00 8.67 26.11
C GLU A 4 -9.22 8.49 24.61
N LEU A 5 -10.43 8.78 24.11
CA LEU A 5 -10.75 8.78 22.68
C LEU A 5 -9.86 9.74 21.89
N LYS A 6 -9.69 10.98 22.37
CA LYS A 6 -8.82 11.97 21.72
C LYS A 6 -7.35 11.58 21.79
N SER A 7 -6.90 10.99 22.90
CA SER A 7 -5.54 10.45 23.02
C SER A 7 -5.26 9.36 21.98
N ALA A 8 -6.15 8.36 21.88
CA ALA A 8 -6.00 7.27 20.91
C ALA A 8 -6.04 7.77 19.46
N TYR A 9 -6.92 8.73 19.15
CA TYR A 9 -6.96 9.37 17.85
C TYR A 9 -5.65 10.12 17.53
N ASN A 10 -5.13 10.91 18.48
CA ASN A 10 -3.88 11.65 18.28
C ASN A 10 -2.68 10.70 18.09
N GLU A 11 -2.62 9.61 18.85
CA GLU A 11 -1.59 8.58 18.69
C GLU A 11 -1.65 7.92 17.30
N LEU A 12 -2.85 7.59 16.82
CA LEU A 12 -3.05 7.09 15.46
C LEU A 12 -2.56 8.10 14.42
N MET A 13 -2.86 9.40 14.61
CA MET A 13 -2.45 10.46 13.69
C MET A 13 -0.93 10.67 13.66
N GLU A 14 -0.22 10.59 14.79
CA GLU A 14 1.25 10.68 14.80
C GLU A 14 1.89 9.50 14.06
N LYS A 15 1.39 8.26 14.25
CA LYS A 15 1.84 7.10 13.45
C LYS A 15 1.65 7.33 11.94
N PHE A 16 0.52 7.90 11.55
CA PHE A 16 0.23 8.18 10.14
C PHE A 16 1.00 9.36 9.55
N LYS A 17 1.37 10.33 10.39
CA LYS A 17 2.28 11.42 10.00
C LYS A 17 3.65 10.88 9.66
N ASP A 18 4.21 9.99 10.48
CA ASP A 18 5.50 9.34 10.19
C ASP A 18 5.44 8.50 8.91
N LEU A 19 4.36 7.73 8.72
CA LEU A 19 4.12 6.97 7.49
C LEU A 19 4.05 7.89 6.26
N THR A 20 3.38 9.03 6.39
CA THR A 20 3.24 10.02 5.31
C THR A 20 4.59 10.67 4.97
N LEU A 21 5.40 11.01 5.97
CA LEU A 21 6.74 11.54 5.78
C LEU A 21 7.63 10.53 5.05
N LEU A 22 7.62 9.26 5.48
CA LEU A 22 8.35 8.18 4.82
C LEU A 22 7.92 8.02 3.35
N GLY A 23 6.61 8.07 3.09
CA GLY A 23 6.05 8.04 1.74
C GLY A 23 6.49 9.22 0.87
N SER A 24 6.67 10.41 1.45
CA SER A 24 7.17 11.58 0.74
C SER A 24 8.64 11.42 0.33
N VAL A 25 9.48 10.86 1.21
CA VAL A 25 10.88 10.53 0.91
C VAL A 25 10.96 9.48 -0.20
N GLN A 26 10.13 8.43 -0.14
CA GLN A 26 10.05 7.42 -1.19
C GLN A 26 9.67 8.06 -2.55
N SER A 27 8.72 9.00 -2.54
CA SER A 27 8.28 9.70 -3.76
C SER A 27 9.39 10.56 -4.35
N LEU A 28 10.15 11.28 -3.51
CA LEU A 28 11.31 12.06 -3.94
C LEU A 28 12.41 11.16 -4.54
N ALA A 29 12.71 10.03 -3.90
CA ALA A 29 13.69 9.07 -4.40
C ALA A 29 13.26 8.47 -5.75
N HIS A 30 11.97 8.20 -5.94
CA HIS A 30 11.44 7.73 -7.22
C HIS A 30 11.52 8.81 -8.31
N TRP A 31 11.15 10.06 -7.99
CA TRP A 31 11.26 11.19 -8.92
C TRP A 31 12.71 11.40 -9.38
N ASP A 32 13.67 11.38 -8.46
CA ASP A 32 15.08 11.56 -8.79
C ASP A 32 15.58 10.41 -9.70
N MET A 33 15.13 9.17 -9.44
CA MET A 33 15.47 7.99 -10.25
C MET A 33 15.05 8.14 -11.72
N GLU A 34 13.88 8.74 -11.97
CA GLU A 34 13.35 8.91 -13.32
C GLU A 34 13.80 10.21 -14.01
N THR A 35 14.42 11.16 -13.31
CA THR A 35 14.69 12.50 -13.87
C THR A 35 16.14 12.94 -13.83
N LYS A 36 16.86 12.75 -12.72
CA LYS A 36 18.19 13.35 -12.50
C LYS A 36 19.28 12.33 -12.17
N MET A 37 18.92 11.18 -11.62
CA MET A 37 19.86 10.17 -11.17
C MET A 37 20.72 9.65 -12.34
N PRO A 38 22.05 9.56 -12.18
CA PRO A 38 22.90 8.95 -13.21
C PRO A 38 22.61 7.44 -13.34
N PRO A 39 22.71 6.84 -14.53
CA PRO A 39 22.35 5.44 -14.76
C PRO A 39 23.06 4.43 -13.84
N LYS A 40 24.31 4.72 -13.45
CA LYS A 40 25.10 3.87 -12.54
C LYS A 40 24.56 3.82 -11.10
N GLY A 41 23.64 4.71 -10.74
CA GLY A 41 23.02 4.76 -9.41
C GLY A 41 21.85 3.78 -9.21
N ILE A 42 21.41 3.09 -10.27
CA ILE A 42 20.16 2.30 -10.25
C ILE A 42 20.14 1.22 -9.17
N THR A 43 21.26 0.54 -8.90
CA THR A 43 21.33 -0.53 -7.90
C THR A 43 21.06 0.00 -6.50
N LEU A 44 21.82 1.00 -6.06
CA LEU A 44 21.65 1.61 -4.74
C LEU A 44 20.27 2.25 -4.57
N ARG A 45 19.77 2.95 -5.59
CA ARG A 45 18.44 3.55 -5.54
C ARG A 45 17.33 2.51 -5.43
N SER A 46 17.48 1.37 -6.09
CA SER A 46 16.52 0.26 -5.99
C SER A 46 16.49 -0.32 -4.58
N GLU A 47 17.66 -0.47 -3.94
CA GLU A 47 17.76 -0.92 -2.53
C GLU A 47 17.11 0.08 -1.56
N GLN A 48 17.35 1.38 -1.75
CA GLN A 48 16.72 2.44 -0.95
C GLN A 48 15.19 2.38 -1.05
N LEU A 49 14.65 2.32 -2.28
CA LEU A 49 13.20 2.25 -2.50
C LEU A 49 12.59 0.96 -1.93
N ALA A 50 13.29 -0.17 -2.03
CA ALA A 50 12.86 -1.44 -1.45
C ALA A 50 12.79 -1.37 0.08
N LEU A 51 13.82 -0.81 0.73
CA LEU A 51 13.84 -0.61 2.18
C LEU A 51 12.71 0.32 2.64
N LEU A 52 12.53 1.47 1.98
CA LEU A 52 11.48 2.43 2.32
C LEU A 52 10.09 1.80 2.20
N ARG A 53 9.85 1.01 1.14
CA ARG A 53 8.59 0.29 0.95
C ARG A 53 8.35 -0.74 2.04
N LYS A 54 9.39 -1.52 2.41
CA LYS A 54 9.32 -2.49 3.50
C LYS A 54 8.95 -1.81 4.82
N LEU A 55 9.69 -0.77 5.22
CA LEU A 55 9.42 -0.02 6.44
C LEU A 55 8.00 0.57 6.44
N ARG A 56 7.55 1.15 5.32
CA ARG A 56 6.19 1.67 5.20
C ARG A 56 5.14 0.56 5.39
N HIS A 57 5.37 -0.62 4.81
CA HIS A 57 4.45 -1.75 4.93
C HIS A 57 4.41 -2.30 6.37
N GLU A 58 5.56 -2.40 7.04
CA GLU A 58 5.63 -2.78 8.47
C GLU A 58 4.88 -1.77 9.36
N MET A 59 5.05 -0.46 9.12
CA MET A 59 4.38 0.59 9.89
C MET A 59 2.85 0.58 9.70
N ILE A 60 2.36 0.36 8.48
CA ILE A 60 0.90 0.33 8.23
C ILE A 60 0.26 -0.96 8.72
N THR A 61 0.99 -2.07 8.78
CA THR A 61 0.46 -3.37 9.22
C THR A 61 0.72 -3.67 10.69
N ASP A 62 1.38 -2.76 11.42
CA ASP A 62 1.61 -2.85 12.87
C ASP A 62 0.29 -3.19 13.61
N PRO A 63 0.24 -4.29 14.38
CA PRO A 63 -0.93 -4.67 15.17
C PRO A 63 -1.46 -3.55 16.07
N GLU A 64 -0.59 -2.64 16.52
CA GLU A 64 -1.00 -1.50 17.34
C GLU A 64 -1.90 -0.53 16.58
N VAL A 65 -1.69 -0.33 15.27
CA VAL A 65 -2.61 0.45 14.43
C VAL A 65 -4.00 -0.19 14.42
N GLY A 66 -4.06 -1.52 14.35
CA GLY A 66 -5.31 -2.27 14.44
C GLY A 66 -6.02 -2.08 15.79
N LYS A 67 -5.27 -2.13 16.90
CA LYS A 67 -5.80 -1.90 18.25
C LYS A 67 -6.33 -0.48 18.44
N LEU A 68 -5.57 0.54 18.02
CA LEU A 68 -6.00 1.95 18.08
C LEU A 68 -7.26 2.18 17.24
N LEU A 69 -7.33 1.60 16.04
CA LEU A 69 -8.51 1.66 15.20
C LEU A 69 -9.75 1.04 15.86
N ALA A 70 -9.59 -0.10 16.52
CA ALA A 70 -10.67 -0.76 17.25
C ALA A 70 -11.10 0.09 18.45
N SER A 71 -10.15 0.53 19.29
CA SER A 71 -10.43 1.32 20.49
C SER A 71 -11.15 2.63 20.17
N ILE A 72 -10.79 3.31 19.08
CA ILE A 72 -11.47 4.52 18.63
C ILE A 72 -12.89 4.20 18.16
N ARG A 73 -13.07 3.21 17.27
CA ARG A 73 -14.37 2.92 16.63
C ARG A 73 -15.40 2.33 17.59
N GLU A 74 -14.94 1.59 18.60
CA GLU A 74 -15.79 0.94 19.59
C GLU A 74 -15.99 1.81 20.85
N HIS A 75 -15.34 2.97 20.92
CA HIS A 75 -15.47 3.89 22.04
C HIS A 75 -16.92 4.42 22.17
N PRO A 76 -17.52 4.46 23.38
CA PRO A 76 -18.89 4.96 23.58
C PRO A 76 -19.10 6.40 23.06
N ASP A 77 -18.08 7.25 23.22
CA ASP A 77 -18.11 8.65 22.77
C ASP A 77 -17.67 8.84 21.30
N TYR A 78 -17.61 7.81 20.44
CA TYR A 78 -17.17 7.95 19.03
C TYR A 78 -17.94 9.04 18.26
N VAL A 79 -19.21 9.25 18.61
CA VAL A 79 -20.07 10.30 18.05
C VAL A 79 -19.52 11.72 18.26
N ALA A 80 -18.68 11.92 19.29
CA ALA A 80 -18.05 13.19 19.61
C ALA A 80 -16.85 13.55 18.71
N LEU A 81 -16.39 12.61 17.86
CA LEU A 81 -15.44 12.95 16.81
C LEU A 81 -16.10 13.84 15.76
N SER A 82 -15.34 14.79 15.23
CA SER A 82 -15.75 15.57 14.06
C SER A 82 -15.84 14.67 12.81
N GLU A 83 -16.54 15.14 11.79
CA GLU A 83 -16.68 14.41 10.53
C GLU A 83 -15.33 14.17 9.83
N VAL A 84 -14.38 15.11 9.98
CA VAL A 84 -13.01 14.94 9.46
C VAL A 84 -12.27 13.83 10.20
N GLU A 85 -12.36 13.79 11.53
CA GLU A 85 -11.71 12.75 12.34
C GLU A 85 -12.30 11.36 12.05
N LYS A 86 -13.63 11.26 11.95
CA LYS A 86 -14.32 10.03 11.53
C LYS A 86 -13.85 9.58 10.14
N ARG A 87 -13.70 10.52 9.20
CA ARG A 87 -13.22 10.23 7.85
C ARG A 87 -11.77 9.74 7.84
N ASN A 88 -10.90 10.34 8.66
CA ASN A 88 -9.52 9.89 8.82
C ASN A 88 -9.47 8.44 9.32
N VAL A 89 -10.18 8.13 10.41
CA VAL A 89 -10.27 6.78 10.98
C VAL A 89 -10.75 5.77 9.93
N TYR A 90 -11.78 6.12 9.16
CA TYR A 90 -12.29 5.26 8.09
C TYR A 90 -11.24 4.98 7.00
N LEU A 91 -10.56 6.02 6.49
CA LEU A 91 -9.56 5.87 5.44
C LEU A 91 -8.34 5.09 5.91
N ILE A 92 -7.90 5.36 7.14
CA ILE A 92 -6.81 4.66 7.81
C ILE A 92 -7.16 3.18 7.96
N GLN A 93 -8.35 2.86 8.44
CA GLN A 93 -8.78 1.47 8.58
C GLN A 93 -8.90 0.74 7.26
N LYS A 94 -9.41 1.42 6.21
CA LYS A 94 -9.46 0.85 4.88
C LYS A 94 -8.05 0.49 4.41
N ASN A 95 -7.10 1.43 4.53
CA ASN A 95 -5.71 1.21 4.13
C ASN A 95 -5.06 0.07 4.93
N TYR A 96 -5.23 0.06 6.26
CA TYR A 96 -4.75 -1.00 7.15
C TYR A 96 -5.26 -2.38 6.70
N LYS A 97 -6.56 -2.53 6.48
CA LYS A 97 -7.17 -3.81 6.09
C LYS A 97 -6.68 -4.28 4.71
N GLU A 98 -6.52 -3.36 3.76
CA GLU A 98 -6.03 -3.69 2.42
C GLU A 98 -4.59 -4.17 2.46
N GLU A 99 -3.70 -3.45 3.17
CA GLU A 99 -2.28 -3.81 3.31
C GLU A 99 -2.11 -5.11 4.12
N ALA A 100 -2.81 -5.27 5.24
CA ALA A 100 -2.71 -6.45 6.10
C ALA A 100 -3.28 -7.74 5.48
N LYS A 101 -4.10 -7.63 4.43
CA LYS A 101 -4.66 -8.79 3.72
C LYS A 101 -3.66 -9.42 2.75
N LEU A 102 -2.66 -8.68 2.31
CA LEU A 102 -1.69 -9.15 1.33
C LEU A 102 -0.59 -9.96 2.02
N PRO A 103 -0.37 -11.24 1.63
CA PRO A 103 0.75 -12.02 2.16
C PRO A 103 2.10 -11.40 1.78
N GLU A 104 3.07 -11.43 2.69
CA GLU A 104 4.42 -10.91 2.47
C GLU A 104 5.06 -11.47 1.19
N ARG A 105 4.85 -12.75 0.90
CA ARG A 105 5.26 -13.41 -0.35
C ARG A 105 4.78 -12.64 -1.58
N LEU A 106 3.47 -12.35 -1.64
CA LEU A 106 2.85 -11.70 -2.80
C LEU A 106 3.36 -10.26 -2.94
N VAL A 107 3.53 -9.53 -1.83
CA VAL A 107 4.09 -8.18 -1.82
C VAL A 107 5.51 -8.17 -2.40
N SER A 108 6.35 -9.13 -1.97
CA SER A 108 7.73 -9.29 -2.45
C SER A 108 7.79 -9.67 -3.93
N GLU A 109 6.99 -10.64 -4.36
CA GLU A 109 6.92 -11.07 -5.77
C GLU A 109 6.42 -9.96 -6.69
N LEU A 110 5.38 -9.22 -6.30
CA LEU A 110 4.89 -8.06 -7.04
C LEU A 110 5.97 -7.00 -7.20
N ALA A 111 6.71 -6.69 -6.14
CA ALA A 111 7.79 -5.70 -6.19
C ALA A 111 8.89 -6.13 -7.17
N LYS A 112 9.36 -7.38 -7.07
CA LYS A 112 10.37 -7.95 -7.96
C LYS A 112 9.90 -7.97 -9.41
N GLN A 113 8.69 -8.50 -9.66
CA GLN A 113 8.15 -8.63 -11.01
C GLN A 113 7.90 -7.27 -11.64
N THR A 114 7.43 -6.28 -10.88
CA THR A 114 7.26 -4.90 -11.38
C THR A 114 8.59 -4.29 -11.84
N ALA A 115 9.68 -4.52 -11.09
CA ALA A 115 11.00 -4.03 -11.47
C ALA A 115 11.51 -4.66 -12.77
N ILE A 116 11.39 -5.99 -12.89
CA ILE A 116 11.74 -6.73 -14.12
C ILE A 116 10.91 -6.22 -15.30
N THR A 117 9.58 -6.20 -15.13
CA THR A 117 8.61 -5.78 -16.15
C THR A 117 8.87 -4.34 -16.62
N THR A 118 9.18 -3.42 -15.71
CA THR A 118 9.50 -2.02 -16.05
C THR A 118 10.79 -1.90 -16.86
N LYS A 119 11.85 -2.64 -16.47
CA LYS A 119 13.10 -2.68 -17.22
C LYS A 119 12.89 -3.22 -18.63
N THR A 120 12.27 -4.39 -18.75
CA THR A 120 11.97 -5.04 -20.03
C THR A 120 11.07 -4.18 -20.90
N TRP A 121 10.12 -3.45 -20.32
CA TRP A 121 9.30 -2.47 -21.05
C TRP A 121 10.14 -1.35 -21.67
N LYS A 122 11.11 -0.79 -20.94
CA LYS A 122 12.00 0.27 -21.45
C LYS A 122 12.81 -0.25 -22.67
N GLU A 123 13.29 -1.49 -22.60
CA GLU A 123 14.01 -2.17 -23.68
C GLU A 123 13.11 -2.43 -24.90
N ALA A 124 11.95 -3.06 -24.68
CA ALA A 124 10.94 -3.35 -25.70
C ALA A 124 10.46 -2.09 -26.42
N LYS A 125 10.22 -1.01 -25.66
CA LYS A 125 9.83 0.29 -26.21
C LYS A 125 10.91 0.88 -27.10
N SER A 126 12.19 0.77 -26.73
CA SER A 126 13.30 1.23 -27.55
C SER A 126 13.48 0.40 -28.82
N ALA A 127 13.18 -0.90 -28.76
CA ALA A 127 13.23 -1.81 -29.90
C ALA A 127 11.96 -1.79 -30.77
N ALA A 128 10.89 -1.11 -30.32
CA ALA A 128 9.56 -1.17 -30.90
C ALA A 128 9.02 -2.61 -31.03
N ASP A 129 9.39 -3.50 -30.11
CA ASP A 129 9.06 -4.92 -30.15
C ASP A 129 8.34 -5.36 -28.87
N PHE A 130 7.03 -5.59 -28.97
CA PHE A 130 6.18 -6.02 -27.85
C PHE A 130 6.49 -7.44 -27.37
N SER A 131 7.02 -8.31 -28.24
CA SER A 131 7.28 -9.71 -27.89
C SER A 131 8.30 -9.85 -26.77
N ILE A 132 9.23 -8.90 -26.65
CA ILE A 132 10.21 -8.79 -25.55
C ILE A 132 9.50 -8.56 -24.21
N PHE A 133 8.42 -7.77 -24.20
CA PHE A 133 7.70 -7.35 -23.00
C PHE A 133 6.61 -8.34 -22.55
N GLN A 134 5.94 -8.97 -23.51
CA GLN A 134 4.80 -9.85 -23.30
C GLN A 134 4.98 -10.86 -22.15
N PRO A 135 6.05 -11.69 -22.09
CA PRO A 135 6.15 -12.73 -21.06
C PRO A 135 6.27 -12.16 -19.64
N GLU A 136 6.90 -11.00 -19.47
CA GLU A 136 7.03 -10.37 -18.15
C GLU A 136 5.74 -9.66 -17.73
N LEU A 137 4.99 -9.11 -18.70
CA LEU A 137 3.66 -8.55 -18.46
C LEU A 137 2.66 -9.63 -18.02
N GLU A 138 2.67 -10.79 -18.67
CA GLU A 138 1.78 -11.91 -18.33
C GLU A 138 1.98 -12.37 -16.88
N LYS A 139 3.24 -12.56 -16.46
CA LYS A 139 3.58 -12.86 -15.05
C LYS A 139 3.10 -11.78 -14.09
N LEU A 140 3.30 -10.49 -14.43
CA LEU A 140 2.82 -9.40 -13.59
C LEU A 140 1.29 -9.41 -13.47
N LEU A 141 0.58 -9.70 -14.57
CA LEU A 141 -0.87 -9.76 -14.60
C LEU A 141 -1.41 -10.90 -13.72
N GLU A 142 -0.75 -12.05 -13.69
CA GLU A 142 -1.11 -13.16 -12.80
C GLU A 142 -1.02 -12.76 -11.32
N LEU A 143 0.09 -12.13 -10.92
CA LEU A 143 0.26 -11.62 -9.55
C LEU A 143 -0.78 -10.55 -9.22
N LYS A 144 -1.12 -9.67 -10.18
CA LYS A 144 -2.17 -8.67 -10.01
C LYS A 144 -3.57 -9.26 -9.87
N ARG A 145 -3.86 -10.39 -10.53
CA ARG A 145 -5.11 -11.13 -10.33
C ARG A 145 -5.18 -11.76 -8.94
N GLU A 146 -4.07 -12.32 -8.45
CA GLU A 146 -3.99 -12.82 -7.07
C GLU A 146 -4.25 -11.71 -6.05
N GLU A 147 -3.56 -10.56 -6.19
CA GLU A 147 -3.76 -9.36 -5.36
C GLU A 147 -5.23 -8.90 -5.38
N ALA A 148 -5.83 -8.81 -6.57
CA ALA A 148 -7.22 -8.41 -6.72
C ALA A 148 -8.16 -9.38 -6.00
N ASN A 149 -7.98 -10.70 -6.15
CA ASN A 149 -8.81 -11.71 -5.49
C ASN A 149 -8.80 -11.56 -3.97
N LEU A 150 -7.62 -11.31 -3.38
CA LEU A 150 -7.48 -11.09 -1.94
C LEU A 150 -8.16 -9.80 -1.47
N LEU A 151 -8.02 -8.72 -2.25
CA LEU A 151 -8.58 -7.41 -1.90
C LEU A 151 -10.08 -7.31 -2.12
N MET A 152 -10.69 -8.13 -2.97
CA MET A 152 -12.14 -8.13 -3.18
C MET A 152 -12.90 -8.37 -1.88
N GLU A 153 -12.46 -9.33 -1.07
CA GLU A 153 -13.07 -9.63 0.23
C GLU A 153 -13.04 -8.41 1.17
N VAL A 154 -11.91 -7.70 1.20
CA VAL A 154 -11.73 -6.51 2.06
C VAL A 154 -12.55 -5.32 1.56
N LYS A 155 -12.65 -5.16 0.23
CA LYS A 155 -13.39 -4.08 -0.41
C LYS A 155 -14.89 -4.35 -0.52
N GLY A 156 -15.36 -5.54 -0.11
CA GLY A 156 -16.77 -5.92 -0.15
C GLY A 156 -17.28 -6.29 -1.55
N TYR A 157 -16.39 -6.62 -2.49
CA TYR A 157 -16.76 -7.12 -3.81
C TYR A 157 -16.92 -8.65 -3.76
N CYS A 158 -18.04 -9.16 -4.27
CA CYS A 158 -18.34 -10.59 -4.30
C CYS A 158 -17.96 -11.21 -5.64
N HIS A 159 -17.29 -12.38 -5.62
CA HIS A 159 -16.89 -13.15 -6.82
C HIS A 159 -18.08 -13.86 -7.52
N THR A 160 -19.26 -13.85 -6.90
CA THR A 160 -20.44 -14.55 -7.42
C THR A 160 -21.66 -13.64 -7.48
N VAL A 161 -22.39 -13.72 -8.59
CA VAL A 161 -23.72 -13.11 -8.82
C VAL A 161 -24.77 -13.55 -7.77
N ARG A 162 -24.40 -14.45 -6.83
CA ARG A 162 -25.30 -15.14 -5.91
C ARG A 162 -25.59 -14.40 -4.60
N CYS A 163 -24.89 -13.30 -4.30
CA CYS A 163 -25.10 -12.50 -3.09
C CYS A 163 -25.94 -11.23 -3.31
N ALA A 164 -26.41 -10.94 -4.53
CA ALA A 164 -27.35 -9.83 -4.76
C ALA A 164 -28.77 -10.10 -4.19
N TYR A 165 -29.02 -11.30 -3.65
CA TYR A 165 -30.30 -11.74 -3.11
C TYR A 165 -30.17 -12.42 -1.73
N ARG A 166 -29.39 -11.84 -0.81
CA ARG A 166 -29.49 -12.14 0.63
C ARG A 166 -29.42 -10.87 1.44
#